data_AF-A0A0L7RBK4-F1
#
_entry.id   AF-A0A0L7RBK4-F1
#
_cell.length_a   1.000
_cell.length_b   1.000
_cell.length_c   1.000
_cell.angle_alpha   90.00
_cell.angle_beta   90.00
_cell.angle_gamma   90.00
#
_symmetry.space_group_name_H-M   'P 1'
#
loop_
_entity.id
_entity.type
_entity.pdbx_description
1 polymer ?
#
loop_
_entity_poly.entity_id
_entity_poly.type
_entity_poly.pdbx_seq_one_letter_code
_entity_poly.pdbx_strand_id
1 'polypeptide(L)'
;MTVFVKNIKGPVHDISNLETVGSYSIDGNKRYRNDLSQLKYYKKPRNCNRVYFDLNEGTVYESAEDPKIDFLLKWILENLDRLKVEDLENPTRWLKPEFICSRGLLKKLLSITFRIKRHIFTFMVHQWSGRIFC
;
A
#
# COMPACT_ATOMS: atom_id res chain seq x y z
N MET A 1 3.30 23.28 9.07
CA MET A 1 3.13 24.08 7.83
C MET A 1 1.96 23.49 7.07
N THR A 2 0.85 24.22 6.91
CA THR A 2 -0.37 23.71 6.27
C THR A 2 -0.47 24.31 4.88
N VAL A 3 -0.32 23.48 3.85
CA VAL A 3 -0.41 23.92 2.45
C VAL A 3 -1.83 23.69 1.96
N PHE A 4 -2.54 24.76 1.60
CA PHE A 4 -3.86 24.69 0.98
C PHE A 4 -3.69 24.68 -0.54
N VAL A 5 -3.88 23.51 -1.17
CA VAL A 5 -3.89 23.40 -2.63
C VAL A 5 -5.32 23.68 -3.12
N LYS A 6 -5.58 24.91 -3.59
CA LYS A 6 -6.82 25.26 -4.28
C LYS A 6 -6.71 24.88 -5.76
N ASN A 7 -7.71 24.17 -6.29
CA ASN A 7 -7.89 23.89 -7.72
C ASN A 7 -6.69 23.18 -8.40
N ILE A 8 -6.66 21.84 -8.34
CA ILE A 8 -5.78 21.05 -9.22
C ILE A 8 -6.44 21.01 -10.61
N LYS A 9 -6.32 22.11 -11.36
CA LYS A 9 -6.57 22.13 -12.81
C LYS A 9 -5.21 22.20 -13.48
N GLY A 10 -4.69 21.04 -13.85
CA GLY A 10 -3.40 20.88 -14.52
C GLY A 10 -3.49 19.78 -15.58
N PRO A 11 -2.46 19.61 -16.41
CA PRO A 11 -2.41 18.50 -17.35
C PRO A 11 -2.52 17.17 -16.60
N VAL A 12 -3.18 16.18 -17.20
CA VAL A 12 -3.14 14.82 -16.69
C VAL A 12 -1.70 14.33 -16.82
N HIS A 13 -1.09 14.00 -15.69
CA HIS A 13 0.25 13.43 -15.67
C HIS A 13 0.17 11.94 -15.99
N ASP A 14 1.14 11.45 -16.77
CA ASP A 14 1.25 10.02 -17.06
C ASP A 14 1.55 9.25 -15.78
N ILE A 15 0.68 8.30 -15.46
CA ILE A 15 0.91 7.31 -14.42
C ILE A 15 1.44 6.06 -15.13
N SER A 16 2.67 5.67 -14.78
CA SER A 16 3.29 4.46 -15.32
C SER A 16 2.44 3.21 -15.05
N ASN A 17 2.57 2.22 -15.93
CA ASN A 17 1.94 0.91 -15.71
C ASN A 17 2.40 0.32 -14.37
N LEU A 18 1.46 -0.27 -13.64
CA LEU A 18 1.74 -0.91 -12.35
C LEU A 18 2.46 -2.23 -12.57
N GLU A 19 3.55 -2.42 -11.85
CA GLU A 19 4.30 -3.69 -11.82
C GLU A 19 4.21 -4.31 -10.42
N THR A 20 4.00 -5.63 -10.37
CA THR A 20 4.08 -6.37 -9.11
C THR A 20 5.52 -6.79 -8.86
N VAL A 21 6.20 -6.09 -7.94
CA VAL A 21 7.58 -6.38 -7.54
C VAL A 21 7.69 -7.55 -6.56
N GLY A 22 6.57 -7.92 -5.93
CA GLY A 22 6.43 -9.12 -5.10
C GLY A 22 5.26 -9.02 -4.13
N SER A 23 5.27 -9.91 -3.13
CA SER A 23 4.13 -10.14 -2.24
C SER A 23 4.58 -10.75 -0.92
N TYR A 24 3.79 -10.52 0.12
CA TYR A 24 3.86 -11.23 1.39
C TYR A 24 2.45 -11.49 1.93
N SER A 25 2.37 -12.38 2.91
CA SER A 25 1.14 -12.79 3.59
C SER A 25 1.19 -12.43 5.07
N ILE A 26 0.02 -12.18 5.66
CA ILE A 26 -0.17 -12.02 7.12
C ILE A 26 -1.13 -13.11 7.56
N ASP A 27 -0.67 -14.05 8.37
CA ASP A 27 -1.51 -15.18 8.81
C ASP A 27 -2.54 -14.78 9.87
N GLY A 28 -3.41 -15.73 10.23
CA GLY A 28 -4.46 -15.53 11.25
C GLY A 28 -3.93 -15.21 12.65
N ASN A 29 -2.63 -15.32 12.91
CA ASN A 29 -1.98 -14.91 14.15
C ASN A 29 -1.27 -13.56 14.01
N LYS A 30 -1.60 -12.77 12.97
CA LYS A 30 -0.96 -11.49 12.62
C LYS A 30 0.55 -11.63 12.35
N ARG A 31 1.03 -12.79 11.88
CA ARG A 31 2.45 -13.01 11.61
C ARG A 31 2.77 -12.85 10.14
N TYR A 32 3.89 -12.18 9.89
CA TYR A 32 4.48 -12.03 8.56
C TYR A 32 4.95 -13.37 7.99
N ARG A 33 4.64 -13.62 6.71
CA ARG A 33 5.18 -14.69 5.90
C ARG A 33 5.55 -14.15 4.52
N ASN A 34 6.79 -14.38 4.07
CA ASN A 34 7.24 -13.95 2.75
C ASN A 34 6.80 -14.95 1.67
N ASP A 35 5.49 -15.17 1.56
CA ASP A 35 4.87 -16.14 0.67
C ASP A 35 3.47 -15.70 0.23
N LEU A 36 2.82 -16.56 -0.56
CA LEU A 36 1.45 -16.39 -1.04
C LEU A 36 0.43 -17.24 -0.24
N SER A 37 0.76 -17.66 0.98
CA SER A 37 -0.08 -18.57 1.76
C SER A 37 -1.48 -18.01 2.07
N GLN A 38 -1.66 -16.69 2.04
CA GLN A 38 -2.95 -16.02 2.27
C GLN A 38 -3.62 -15.52 0.97
N LEU A 39 -3.04 -15.80 -0.20
CA LEU A 39 -3.67 -15.48 -1.48
C LEU A 39 -4.94 -16.33 -1.67
N LYS A 40 -6.07 -15.65 -1.88
CA LYS A 40 -7.36 -16.30 -2.15
C LYS A 40 -7.72 -16.16 -3.62
N TYR A 41 -8.25 -17.22 -4.20
CA TYR A 41 -8.74 -17.23 -5.57
C TYR A 41 -10.21 -16.84 -5.61
N TYR A 42 -10.58 -16.06 -6.63
CA TYR A 42 -11.96 -15.76 -6.89
C TYR A 42 -12.73 -17.05 -7.17
N LYS A 43 -13.78 -17.31 -6.38
CA LYS A 43 -14.70 -18.43 -6.58
C LYS A 43 -16.06 -17.88 -6.95
N LYS A 44 -16.42 -18.04 -8.23
CA LYS A 44 -17.72 -17.64 -8.75
C LYS A 44 -18.84 -18.41 -8.03
N PRO A 45 -19.96 -17.76 -7.67
CA PRO A 45 -21.12 -18.47 -7.15
C PRO A 45 -21.70 -19.41 -8.22
N ARG A 46 -22.31 -20.52 -7.77
CA ARG A 46 -22.91 -21.50 -8.69
C ARG A 46 -23.98 -20.88 -9.59
N ASN A 47 -24.74 -19.91 -9.06
CA ASN A 47 -25.70 -19.12 -9.82
C ASN A 47 -25.44 -17.61 -9.60
N CYS A 48 -24.96 -16.91 -10.62
CA CYS A 48 -24.68 -15.48 -10.55
C CYS A 48 -25.92 -14.60 -10.48
N ASN A 49 -27.09 -15.11 -10.86
CA ASN A 49 -28.33 -14.35 -10.85
C ASN A 49 -29.09 -14.49 -9.52
N ARG A 50 -28.62 -15.36 -8.62
CA ARG A 50 -29.24 -15.64 -7.31
C ARG A 50 -28.15 -15.86 -6.27
N VAL A 51 -27.60 -14.76 -5.80
CA VAL A 51 -26.52 -14.73 -4.80
C VAL A 51 -27.11 -14.27 -3.47
N TYR A 52 -27.15 -15.17 -2.49
CA TYR A 52 -27.60 -14.90 -1.12
C TYR A 52 -26.46 -15.29 -0.17
N PHE A 53 -25.57 -14.34 0.13
CA PHE A 53 -24.54 -14.52 1.15
C PHE A 53 -25.08 -14.05 2.49
N ASP A 54 -25.17 -14.92 3.49
CA ASP A 54 -25.38 -14.50 4.87
C ASP A 54 -24.04 -13.97 5.42
N LEU A 55 -24.01 -12.67 5.74
CA LEU A 55 -22.82 -12.01 6.30
C LEU A 55 -22.79 -12.05 7.83
N ASN A 56 -23.81 -12.63 8.47
CA ASN A 56 -23.86 -12.82 9.92
C ASN A 56 -23.41 -14.22 10.33
N GLU A 57 -23.46 -15.19 9.42
CA GLU A 57 -23.07 -16.57 9.68
C GLU A 57 -21.55 -16.66 9.93
N GLY A 58 -21.16 -17.01 11.18
CA GLY A 58 -19.75 -17.25 11.54
C GLY A 58 -18.85 -16.01 11.58
N THR A 59 -19.42 -14.80 11.64
CA THR A 59 -18.65 -13.56 11.62
C THR A 59 -18.00 -13.27 12.97
N VAL A 60 -16.66 -13.25 12.98
CA VAL A 60 -15.84 -12.76 14.09
C VAL A 60 -15.34 -11.37 13.73
N TYR A 61 -15.63 -10.38 14.57
CA TYR A 61 -15.12 -9.02 14.41
C TYR A 61 -13.74 -8.90 15.06
N GLU A 62 -12.71 -8.87 14.24
CA GLU A 62 -11.39 -8.42 14.69
C GLU A 62 -11.22 -6.94 14.39
N SER A 63 -10.66 -6.20 15.35
CA SER A 63 -10.26 -4.82 15.10
C SER A 63 -9.20 -4.81 14.00
N ALA A 64 -9.48 -4.08 12.93
CA ALA A 64 -8.49 -3.79 11.91
C ALA A 64 -7.45 -2.82 12.51
N GLU A 65 -6.45 -3.37 13.18
CA GLU A 65 -5.20 -2.65 13.36
C GLU A 65 -4.59 -2.45 11.98
N ASP A 66 -4.34 -1.20 11.61
CA ASP A 66 -3.66 -0.90 10.35
C ASP A 66 -2.33 -1.67 10.33
N PRO A 67 -2.08 -2.52 9.31
CA PRO A 67 -0.83 -3.26 9.23
C PRO A 67 0.31 -2.25 9.23
N LYS A 68 1.18 -2.38 10.24
CA LYS A 68 2.32 -1.48 10.41
C LYS A 68 3.20 -1.55 9.16
N ILE A 69 3.78 -0.40 8.80
CA ILE A 69 4.78 -0.30 7.73
C ILE A 69 5.93 -1.29 7.93
N ASP A 70 6.16 -1.74 9.17
CA ASP A 70 7.08 -2.79 9.61
C ASP A 70 7.07 -4.03 8.69
N PHE A 71 5.91 -4.54 8.28
CA PHE A 71 5.86 -5.73 7.41
C PHE A 71 6.30 -5.43 5.98
N LEU A 72 5.99 -4.23 5.47
CA LEU A 72 6.49 -3.77 4.18
C LEU A 72 8.02 -3.58 4.24
N LEU A 73 8.53 -2.95 5.30
CA LEU A 73 9.96 -2.77 5.52
C LEU A 73 10.68 -4.12 5.66
N LYS A 74 10.11 -5.06 6.40
CA LYS A 74 10.63 -6.43 6.51
C LYS A 74 10.69 -7.12 5.15
N TRP A 75 9.64 -7.02 4.34
CA TRP A 75 9.65 -7.57 2.98
C TRP A 75 10.72 -6.92 2.10
N ILE A 76 10.91 -5.60 2.20
CA ILE A 76 11.99 -4.90 1.48
C ILE A 76 13.35 -5.43 1.92
N LEU A 77 13.59 -5.58 3.22
CA LEU A 77 14.86 -6.09 3.77
C LEU A 77 15.17 -7.51 3.26
N GLU A 78 14.17 -8.39 3.21
CA GLU A 78 14.33 -9.77 2.71
C GLU A 78 14.47 -9.84 1.18
N ASN A 79 14.14 -8.78 0.44
CA ASN A 79 14.20 -8.72 -1.02
C ASN A 79 15.13 -7.62 -1.56
N LEU A 80 16.07 -7.12 -0.74
CA LEU A 80 16.90 -5.97 -1.08
C LEU A 80 17.63 -6.14 -2.40
N ASP A 81 18.22 -7.31 -2.64
CA ASP A 81 19.03 -7.53 -3.83
C ASP A 81 18.24 -7.37 -5.14
N ARG A 82 16.92 -7.60 -5.12
CA ARG A 82 16.02 -7.39 -6.26
C ARG A 82 15.65 -5.91 -6.46
N LEU A 83 15.67 -5.16 -5.37
CA LEU A 83 15.26 -3.75 -5.30
C LEU A 83 16.44 -2.78 -5.39
N LYS A 84 17.67 -3.28 -5.25
CA LYS A 84 18.88 -2.48 -5.43
C LYS A 84 18.96 -1.94 -6.85
N VAL A 85 19.52 -0.75 -6.95
CA VAL A 85 19.92 -0.20 -8.25
C VAL A 85 21.34 -0.68 -8.52
N GLU A 86 21.58 -1.20 -9.72
CA GLU A 86 22.91 -1.60 -10.19
C GLU A 86 23.75 -0.40 -10.65
N ASP A 87 23.26 0.82 -10.41
CA ASP A 87 23.80 2.05 -10.95
C ASP A 87 25.00 2.52 -10.11
N LEU A 88 26.20 2.30 -10.67
CA LEU A 88 27.48 2.70 -10.11
C LEU A 88 27.70 4.23 -10.15
N GLU A 89 26.93 4.98 -10.96
CA GLU A 89 27.13 6.42 -11.13
C GLU A 89 26.51 7.26 -10.01
N ASN A 90 25.52 6.72 -9.28
CA ASN A 90 24.89 7.42 -8.16
C ASN A 90 24.88 6.56 -6.88
N PRO A 91 25.97 6.60 -6.09
CA PRO A 91 26.11 5.77 -4.88
C PRO A 91 25.06 6.07 -3.79
N THR A 92 24.32 7.18 -3.91
CA THR A 92 23.23 7.50 -2.97
C THR A 92 21.92 6.76 -3.31
N ARG A 93 21.77 6.26 -4.53
CA ARG A 93 20.57 5.58 -5.03
C ARG A 93 20.70 4.06 -4.87
N TRP A 94 20.59 3.59 -3.63
CA TRP A 94 20.69 2.16 -3.32
C TRP A 94 19.39 1.36 -3.49
N LEU A 95 18.23 2.02 -3.64
CA LEU A 95 16.92 1.40 -3.97
C LEU A 95 16.31 2.00 -5.23
N LYS A 96 15.69 1.14 -6.06
CA LYS A 96 14.91 1.54 -7.24
C LYS A 96 13.78 2.52 -6.90
N PRO A 97 12.88 2.23 -5.94
CA PRO A 97 11.81 3.15 -5.55
C PRO A 97 12.34 4.37 -4.80
N GLU A 98 11.72 5.53 -5.05
CA GLU A 98 12.01 6.80 -4.38
C GLU A 98 11.09 7.08 -3.19
N PHE A 99 9.88 6.53 -3.26
CA PHE A 99 8.82 6.68 -2.28
C PHE A 99 8.27 5.31 -1.90
N ILE A 100 8.16 5.03 -0.60
CA ILE A 100 7.68 3.76 -0.06
C ILE A 100 6.52 4.05 0.88
N CYS A 101 5.34 3.52 0.58
CA CYS A 101 4.15 3.71 1.41
C CYS A 101 3.11 2.61 1.24
N SER A 102 2.09 2.64 2.10
CA SER A 102 0.88 1.83 1.90
C SER A 102 -0.03 2.40 0.80
N ARG A 103 -0.72 1.52 0.05
CA ARG A 103 -1.76 1.93 -0.92
C ARG A 103 -2.87 2.77 -0.26
N GLY A 104 -3.20 2.47 1.01
CA GLY A 104 -4.19 3.22 1.78
C GLY A 104 -3.82 4.69 1.91
N LEU A 105 -2.53 5.00 2.08
CA LEU A 105 -2.00 6.36 2.11
C LEU A 105 -2.21 7.09 0.78
N LEU A 106 -1.82 6.47 -0.34
CA LEU A 106 -2.00 7.06 -1.68
C LEU A 106 -3.48 7.33 -1.97
N LYS A 107 -4.37 6.40 -1.60
CA LYS A 107 -5.82 6.62 -1.72
C LYS A 107 -6.29 7.82 -0.90
N LYS A 108 -5.81 7.97 0.34
CA LYS A 108 -6.14 9.13 1.20
C LYS A 108 -5.67 10.43 0.53
N LEU A 109 -4.43 10.47 0.05
CA LEU A 109 -3.84 11.62 -0.66
C LEU A 109 -4.64 11.98 -1.90
N LEU A 110 -4.97 11.02 -2.77
CA LEU A 110 -5.76 11.27 -3.98
C LEU A 110 -7.19 11.71 -3.67
N SER A 111 -7.76 11.27 -2.54
CA SER A 111 -9.12 11.63 -2.13
C SER A 111 -9.22 12.99 -1.42
N ILE A 112 -8.10 13.58 -0.98
CA ILE A 112 -8.11 14.82 -0.18
C ILE A 112 -8.73 15.99 -0.96
N THR A 113 -8.55 15.97 -2.28
CA THR A 113 -8.97 17.01 -3.22
C THR A 113 -10.47 17.04 -3.45
N PHE A 114 -11.15 15.91 -3.23
CA PHE A 114 -12.60 15.75 -3.47
C PHE A 114 -13.41 15.67 -2.18
N ARG A 115 -12.77 15.59 -1.01
CA ARG A 115 -13.48 15.41 0.26
C ARG A 115 -13.93 16.74 0.87
N ILE A 116 -15.25 16.88 0.98
CA ILE A 116 -15.94 18.06 1.53
C ILE A 116 -15.96 18.07 3.07
N LYS A 117 -15.75 16.91 3.73
CA LYS A 117 -15.75 16.79 5.21
C LYS A 117 -14.34 16.92 5.80
N ARG A 118 -14.23 17.69 6.89
CA ARG A 118 -13.02 18.00 7.68
C ARG A 118 -12.49 16.78 8.47
N HIS A 119 -12.04 15.74 7.78
CA HIS A 119 -11.19 14.74 8.41
C HIS A 119 -9.74 15.21 8.36
N ILE A 120 -9.11 15.31 9.53
CA ILE A 120 -7.67 15.56 9.63
C ILE A 120 -6.97 14.25 9.32
N PHE A 121 -6.07 14.28 8.34
CA PHE A 121 -5.13 13.19 8.10
C PHE A 121 -3.78 13.59 8.67
N THR A 122 -3.24 12.73 9.53
CA THR A 122 -1.85 12.82 9.95
C THR A 122 -1.07 11.80 9.15
N PHE A 123 0.01 12.25 8.53
CA PHE A 123 0.94 11.41 7.79
C PHE A 123 2.29 11.52 8.49
N MET A 124 2.87 10.37 8.84
CA MET A 124 4.25 10.29 9.29
C MET A 124 5.12 10.19 8.04
N VAL A 125 6.15 11.02 7.94
CA VAL A 125 7.05 11.06 6.78
C VAL A 125 8.46 11.02 7.31
N HIS A 126 9.22 10.00 6.92
CA HIS A 126 10.63 9.87 7.26
C HIS A 126 11.47 9.85 5.99
N GLN A 127 12.51 10.69 5.94
CA GLN A 127 13.51 10.64 4.89
C GLN A 127 14.73 9.86 5.39
N TRP A 128 15.12 8.81 4.68
CA TRP A 128 16.31 8.03 5.00
C TRP A 128 17.07 7.71 3.72
N SER A 129 18.37 8.05 3.68
CA SER A 129 19.25 7.87 2.51
C SER A 129 18.65 8.35 1.19
N GLY A 130 18.03 9.55 1.19
CA GLY A 130 17.42 10.13 0.00
C GLY A 130 16.07 9.54 -0.42
N ARG A 131 15.44 8.72 0.44
CA ARG A 131 14.14 8.06 0.18
C ARG A 131 13.10 8.46 1.21
N ILE A 132 11.84 8.53 0.77
CA ILE A 132 10.72 8.93 1.62
C ILE A 132 9.89 7.70 2.00
N PHE A 133 9.63 7.54 3.29
CA PHE A 133 8.86 6.47 3.89
C PHE A 133 7.64 7.04 4.61
N CYS A 134 6.46 6.53 4.28
CA CYS A 134 5.17 7.02 4.80
C CYS A 134 4.15 5.92 5.12
#